data_AF-A0A843LVE0-F1
#
_entry.id   AF-A0A843LVE0-F1
#
_cell.length_a   1.000
_cell.length_b   1.000
_cell.length_c   1.000
_cell.angle_alpha   90.00
_cell.angle_beta   90.00
_cell.angle_gamma   90.00
#
_symmetry.space_group_name_H-M   'P 1'
#
loop_
_entity.id
_entity.type
_entity.pdbx_description
1 polymer ?
#
loop_
_entity_poly.entity_id
_entity_poly.type
_entity_poly.pdbx_seq_one_letter_code
_entity_poly.pdbx_strand_id
1 'polypeptide(L)'
;MSLVWIVPVATLVLGLIIGWLGQRSGFCSIGGIRDFILFRQTRLLKGYGALILSAFVFYLIFSLIFPEAYGGFFWIIQNGFTAIGGAPAGLSVAATVICMVVGGIFAGILGVLLGGCPLRQIVMTAEGNVKALFFFLGLLAGAVVFTAFIGGWVGNFFDLIGL
;
A
#
# COMPACT_ATOMS: atom_id res chain seq x y z
N MET A 1 23.62 -8.89 -19.80
CA MET A 1 23.17 -7.65 -20.50
C MET A 1 21.68 -7.64 -20.84
N SER A 2 21.03 -8.78 -21.14
CA SER A 2 19.60 -8.85 -21.48
C SER A 2 18.63 -8.62 -20.30
N LEU A 3 19.01 -9.01 -19.07
CA LEU A 3 18.16 -8.89 -17.88
C LEU A 3 17.96 -7.44 -17.40
N VAL A 4 18.89 -6.54 -17.70
CA VAL A 4 18.87 -5.13 -17.24
C VAL A 4 17.73 -4.32 -17.87
N TRP A 5 17.37 -4.63 -19.13
CA TRP A 5 16.29 -3.95 -19.85
C TRP A 5 14.93 -4.63 -19.67
N ILE A 6 14.93 -5.93 -19.38
CA ILE A 6 13.69 -6.69 -19.15
C ILE A 6 12.94 -6.15 -17.93
N VAL A 7 13.63 -5.82 -16.83
CA VAL A 7 12.98 -5.39 -15.59
C VAL A 7 12.28 -4.04 -15.73
N PRO A 8 12.91 -2.97 -16.26
CA PRO A 8 12.25 -1.67 -16.44
C PRO A 8 11.08 -1.73 -17.43
N VAL A 9 11.22 -2.49 -18.52
CA VAL A 9 10.15 -2.62 -19.51
C VAL A 9 8.97 -3.39 -18.92
N ALA A 10 9.23 -4.47 -18.18
CA ALA A 10 8.18 -5.23 -17.50
C ALA A 10 7.43 -4.38 -16.46
N THR A 11 8.11 -3.59 -15.63
CA THR A 11 7.46 -2.73 -14.63
C THR A 11 6.65 -1.61 -15.26
N LEU A 12 7.13 -1.03 -16.36
CA LEU A 12 6.42 0.03 -17.09
C LEU A 12 5.15 -0.50 -17.76
N VAL A 13 5.23 -1.68 -18.40
CA VAL A 13 4.05 -2.36 -18.99
C VAL A 13 3.04 -2.75 -17.91
N LEU A 14 3.49 -3.33 -16.79
CA LEU A 14 2.60 -3.67 -15.67
C LEU A 14 1.94 -2.43 -15.07
N GLY A 15 2.69 -1.33 -14.90
CA GLY A 15 2.17 -0.06 -14.41
C GLY A 15 1.07 0.52 -15.32
N LEU A 16 1.27 0.48 -16.64
CA LEU A 16 0.27 0.90 -17.63
C LEU A 16 -1.00 0.04 -17.55
N ILE A 17 -0.85 -1.29 -17.44
CA ILE A 17 -1.98 -2.21 -17.33
C ILE A 17 -2.78 -1.93 -16.04
N ILE A 18 -2.10 -1.79 -14.90
CA ILE A 18 -2.74 -1.50 -13.61
C ILE A 18 -3.43 -0.13 -13.64
N GLY A 19 -2.79 0.88 -14.22
CA GLY A 19 -3.38 2.22 -14.39
C GLY A 19 -4.65 2.20 -15.24
N TRP A 20 -4.61 1.50 -16.38
CA TRP A 20 -5.77 1.32 -17.26
C TRP A 20 -6.92 0.57 -16.58
N LEU A 21 -6.62 -0.52 -15.87
CA LEU A 21 -7.61 -1.26 -15.07
C LEU A 21 -8.19 -0.38 -13.95
N GLY A 22 -7.37 0.46 -13.32
CA GLY A 22 -7.77 1.41 -12.29
C GLY A 22 -8.79 2.43 -12.80
N GLN A 23 -8.53 3.03 -13.97
CA GLN A 23 -9.46 3.95 -14.64
C GLN A 23 -10.79 3.28 -14.97
N ARG A 24 -10.76 2.07 -15.54
CA ARG A 24 -11.99 1.36 -15.95
C ARG A 24 -12.84 0.88 -14.77
N SER A 25 -12.20 0.49 -13.67
CA SER A 25 -12.88 -0.11 -12.52
C SER A 25 -13.46 0.93 -11.55
N GLY A 26 -12.98 2.17 -11.56
CA GLY A 26 -13.44 3.22 -10.64
C GLY A 26 -13.25 2.84 -9.17
N PHE A 27 -12.23 2.02 -8.88
CA PHE A 27 -12.10 1.31 -7.62
C PHE A 27 -11.87 2.27 -6.45
N CYS A 28 -12.71 2.16 -5.41
CA CYS A 28 -12.57 2.93 -4.17
C CYS A 28 -12.81 2.01 -2.97
N SER A 29 -11.75 1.68 -2.22
CA SER A 29 -11.86 0.80 -1.04
C SER A 29 -12.80 1.38 0.03
N ILE A 30 -12.74 2.70 0.24
CA ILE A 30 -13.59 3.42 1.20
C ILE A 30 -15.05 3.45 0.72
N GLY A 31 -15.25 3.71 -0.58
CA GLY A 31 -16.58 3.75 -1.19
C GLY A 31 -17.25 2.37 -1.18
N GLY A 32 -16.49 1.30 -1.40
CA GLY A 32 -17.03 -0.07 -1.38
C GLY A 32 -17.65 -0.46 -0.03
N ILE A 33 -17.03 -0.07 1.09
CA ILE A 33 -17.57 -0.34 2.42
C ILE A 33 -18.81 0.53 2.69
N ARG A 34 -18.76 1.83 2.38
CA ARG A 34 -19.89 2.74 2.56
C ARG A 34 -21.12 2.31 1.74
N ASP A 35 -20.92 2.00 0.48
CA ASP A 35 -22.02 1.66 -0.45
C ASP A 35 -22.59 0.26 -0.15
N PHE A 36 -21.79 -0.63 0.44
CA PHE A 36 -22.28 -1.89 0.99
C PHE A 36 -23.18 -1.68 2.21
N ILE A 37 -22.81 -0.80 3.14
CA ILE A 37 -23.60 -0.53 4.35
C ILE A 37 -24.90 0.21 4.01
N LEU A 38 -24.82 1.24 3.16
CA LEU A 38 -25.96 2.13 2.89
C LEU A 38 -26.91 1.59 1.81
N PHE A 39 -26.37 1.07 0.70
CA PHE A 39 -27.16 0.67 -0.48
C PHE A 39 -27.16 -0.85 -0.72
N ARG A 40 -26.45 -1.63 0.11
CA ARG A 40 -26.25 -3.08 -0.07
C ARG A 40 -25.74 -3.47 -1.48
N GLN A 41 -25.04 -2.56 -2.15
CA GLN A 41 -24.49 -2.84 -3.47
C GLN A 41 -23.16 -3.57 -3.36
N THR A 42 -23.11 -4.82 -3.83
CA THR A 42 -21.93 -5.69 -3.72
C THR A 42 -20.95 -5.54 -4.89
N ARG A 43 -21.27 -4.71 -5.90
CA ARG A 43 -20.45 -4.57 -7.11
C ARG A 43 -19.01 -4.13 -6.80
N LEU A 44 -18.85 -3.08 -5.98
CA LEU A 44 -17.53 -2.58 -5.56
C LEU A 44 -16.84 -3.54 -4.56
N LEU A 45 -17.63 -4.20 -3.70
CA LEU A 45 -17.12 -5.16 -2.73
C LEU A 45 -16.50 -6.41 -3.38
N LYS A 46 -17.11 -6.91 -4.46
CA LYS A 46 -16.56 -8.03 -5.25
C LYS A 46 -15.21 -7.67 -5.87
N GLY A 47 -15.01 -6.42 -6.28
CA GLY A 47 -13.70 -5.93 -6.74
C GLY A 47 -12.64 -5.94 -5.65
N TYR A 48 -13.01 -5.59 -4.41
CA TYR A 48 -12.10 -5.65 -3.25
C TYR A 48 -11.68 -7.08 -2.95
N GLY A 49 -12.63 -8.01 -2.96
CA GLY A 49 -12.34 -9.44 -2.84
C GLY A 49 -11.43 -9.95 -3.96
N ALA A 50 -11.64 -9.51 -5.20
CA ALA A 50 -10.79 -9.86 -6.33
C ALA A 50 -9.34 -9.34 -6.16
N LEU A 51 -9.14 -8.14 -5.61
CA LEU A 51 -7.80 -7.62 -5.31
C LEU A 51 -7.09 -8.46 -4.27
N ILE A 52 -7.76 -8.81 -3.15
CA ILE A 52 -7.16 -9.66 -2.10
C ILE A 52 -6.82 -11.03 -2.67
N LEU A 53 -7.74 -11.66 -3.41
CA LEU A 53 -7.54 -12.98 -3.97
C LEU A 53 -6.41 -12.97 -5.01
N SER A 54 -6.39 -11.98 -5.91
CA SER A 54 -5.34 -11.85 -6.91
C SER A 54 -3.97 -11.61 -6.26
N ALA A 55 -3.87 -10.76 -5.24
CA ALA A 55 -2.63 -10.53 -4.51
C ALA A 55 -2.11 -11.83 -3.87
N PHE A 56 -3.01 -12.61 -3.24
CA PHE A 56 -2.66 -13.90 -2.65
C PHE A 56 -2.14 -14.89 -3.72
N VAL A 57 -2.84 -15.02 -4.84
CA VAL A 57 -2.48 -15.93 -5.93
C VAL A 57 -1.17 -15.51 -6.61
N PHE A 58 -1.02 -14.23 -6.96
CA PHE A 58 0.21 -13.73 -7.57
C PHE A 58 1.39 -13.90 -6.64
N TYR A 59 1.25 -13.57 -5.34
CA TYR A 59 2.33 -13.75 -4.38
C TYR A 59 2.74 -15.22 -4.24
N LEU A 60 1.77 -16.15 -4.21
CA LEU A 60 2.05 -17.60 -4.20
C LEU A 60 2.82 -18.03 -5.45
N ILE A 61 2.39 -17.57 -6.63
CA ILE A 61 3.06 -17.85 -7.91
C ILE A 61 4.50 -17.29 -7.91
N PHE A 62 4.69 -16.04 -7.49
CA PHE A 62 6.02 -15.41 -7.42
C PHE A 62 6.94 -16.11 -6.41
N SER A 63 6.40 -16.57 -5.28
CA SER A 63 7.14 -17.38 -4.30
C SER A 63 7.59 -18.72 -4.86
N LEU A 64 6.83 -19.32 -5.80
CA LEU A 64 7.19 -20.58 -6.45
C LEU A 64 8.24 -20.41 -7.56
N ILE A 65 8.18 -19.30 -8.30
CA ILE A 65 9.05 -19.03 -9.46
C ILE A 65 10.40 -18.41 -9.03
N PHE A 66 10.42 -17.55 -8.00
CA PHE A 66 11.61 -16.85 -7.53
C PHE A 66 11.80 -17.00 -6.01
N PRO A 67 12.25 -18.19 -5.54
CA PRO A 67 12.39 -18.48 -4.10
C PRO A 67 13.41 -17.57 -3.40
N GLU A 68 14.44 -17.11 -4.11
CA GLU A 68 15.50 -16.24 -3.56
C GLU A 68 15.04 -14.77 -3.35
N ALA A 69 14.01 -14.32 -4.07
CA ALA A 69 13.55 -12.92 -4.04
C ALA A 69 12.23 -12.71 -3.26
N TYR A 70 11.41 -13.77 -3.12
CA TYR A 70 10.12 -13.74 -2.42
C TYR A 70 9.97 -14.89 -1.42
N GLY A 71 11.08 -15.30 -0.79
CA GLY A 71 11.11 -16.31 0.28
C GLY A 71 10.36 -15.82 1.51
N GLY A 72 9.04 -15.99 1.54
CA GLY A 72 8.24 -15.45 2.64
C GLY A 72 6.72 -15.54 2.49
N PHE A 73 6.16 -16.53 1.77
CA PHE A 73 4.72 -16.69 1.79
C PHE A 73 4.25 -17.19 3.17
N PHE A 74 3.42 -16.36 3.80
CA PHE A 74 3.21 -16.28 5.26
C PHE A 74 4.51 -16.00 6.04
N TRP A 75 4.87 -14.71 6.09
CA TRP A 75 5.96 -14.19 6.93
C TRP A 75 5.90 -14.69 8.39
N ILE A 76 4.68 -14.89 8.92
CA ILE A 76 4.43 -15.46 10.26
C ILE A 76 4.94 -16.92 10.40
N ILE A 77 4.87 -17.73 9.34
CA ILE A 77 5.29 -19.15 9.39
C ILE A 77 6.82 -19.26 9.34
N GLN A 78 7.49 -18.34 8.64
CA GLN A 78 8.94 -18.42 8.40
C GLN A 78 9.77 -17.58 9.39
N ASN A 79 9.26 -16.43 9.80
CA ASN A 79 9.97 -15.46 10.67
C ASN A 79 9.31 -15.28 12.05
N GLY A 80 8.21 -15.97 12.34
CA GLY A 80 7.50 -15.88 13.63
C GLY A 80 6.92 -14.50 13.92
N PHE A 81 6.74 -14.17 15.20
CA PHE A 81 6.37 -12.81 15.67
C PHE A 81 7.61 -11.94 15.85
N THR A 82 8.36 -11.69 14.78
CA THR A 82 9.47 -10.71 14.77
C THR A 82 8.99 -9.33 14.24
N ALA A 83 9.90 -8.39 13.99
CA ALA A 83 9.53 -7.13 13.36
C ALA A 83 9.51 -7.30 11.83
N ILE A 84 8.50 -6.76 11.15
CA ILE A 84 8.38 -6.82 9.69
C ILE A 84 9.51 -5.98 9.05
N GLY A 85 10.28 -6.59 8.14
CA GLY A 85 11.37 -5.90 7.43
C GLY A 85 10.84 -4.73 6.60
N GLY A 86 11.34 -3.52 6.92
CA GLY A 86 10.89 -2.25 6.32
C GLY A 86 10.31 -1.24 7.31
N ALA A 87 10.13 -1.62 8.58
CA ALA A 87 9.83 -0.65 9.64
C ALA A 87 11.07 0.24 9.93
N PRO A 88 10.90 1.55 10.17
CA PRO A 88 11.97 2.38 10.68
C PRO A 88 12.36 1.89 12.08
N ALA A 89 13.64 1.54 12.24
CA ALA A 89 14.27 0.88 13.38
C ALA A 89 13.83 -0.58 13.61
N GLY A 90 14.81 -1.47 13.82
CA GLY A 90 14.65 -2.91 14.06
C GLY A 90 14.07 -3.20 15.45
N LEU A 91 12.89 -2.67 15.70
CA LEU A 91 12.33 -2.45 17.02
C LEU A 91 11.24 -3.48 17.33
N SER A 92 10.92 -3.68 18.62
CA SER A 92 10.03 -4.75 19.08
C SER A 92 8.66 -4.79 18.38
N VAL A 93 8.03 -5.98 18.41
CA VAL A 93 6.70 -6.23 17.82
C VAL A 93 5.66 -5.18 18.28
N ALA A 94 5.77 -4.71 19.52
CA ALA A 94 4.81 -3.76 20.07
C ALA A 94 4.90 -2.36 19.41
N ALA A 95 6.08 -1.85 19.11
CA ALA A 95 6.21 -0.54 18.46
C ALA A 95 5.73 -0.56 17.01
N THR A 96 6.01 -1.63 16.27
CA THR A 96 5.53 -1.77 14.89
C THR A 96 4.01 -1.80 14.83
N VAL A 97 3.36 -2.52 15.75
CA VAL A 97 1.91 -2.55 15.88
C VAL A 97 1.35 -1.16 16.22
N ILE A 98 1.97 -0.43 17.15
CA ILE A 98 1.55 0.92 17.52
C ILE A 98 1.61 1.86 16.29
N CYS A 99 2.72 1.85 15.55
CA CYS A 99 2.86 2.66 14.34
C CYS A 99 1.82 2.30 13.26
N MET A 100 1.51 1.00 13.07
CA MET A 100 0.50 0.56 12.12
C MET A 100 -0.91 1.00 12.50
N VAL A 101 -1.26 0.90 13.79
CA VAL A 101 -2.58 1.30 14.28
C VAL A 101 -2.74 2.82 14.18
N VAL A 102 -1.78 3.58 14.70
CA VAL A 102 -1.82 5.04 14.64
C VAL A 102 -1.81 5.52 13.19
N GLY A 103 -0.85 5.04 12.38
CA GLY A 103 -0.74 5.39 10.96
C GLY A 103 -1.98 5.00 10.16
N GLY A 104 -2.55 3.82 10.41
CA GLY A 104 -3.77 3.35 9.77
C GLY A 104 -5.00 4.21 10.09
N ILE A 105 -5.16 4.62 11.34
CA ILE A 105 -6.23 5.53 11.76
C ILE A 105 -6.08 6.88 11.06
N PHE A 106 -4.89 7.47 11.06
CA PHE A 106 -4.63 8.74 10.38
C PHE A 106 -4.88 8.65 8.87
N ALA A 107 -4.39 7.60 8.21
CA ALA A 107 -4.64 7.37 6.79
C ALA A 107 -6.14 7.20 6.48
N GLY A 108 -6.89 6.53 7.37
CA GLY A 108 -8.33 6.38 7.27
C GLY A 108 -9.07 7.72 7.37
N ILE A 109 -8.74 8.54 8.37
CA ILE A 109 -9.35 9.87 8.57
C ILE A 109 -9.06 10.78 7.36
N LEU A 110 -7.81 10.81 6.89
CA LEU A 110 -7.43 11.56 5.69
C LEU A 110 -8.21 11.06 4.46
N GLY A 111 -8.33 9.74 4.27
CA GLY A 111 -9.08 9.16 3.17
C GLY A 111 -10.56 9.55 3.16
N VAL A 112 -11.19 9.68 4.33
CA VAL A 112 -12.58 10.17 4.45
C VAL A 112 -12.68 11.66 4.12
N LEU A 113 -11.78 12.49 4.62
CA LEU A 113 -11.76 13.94 4.35
C LEU A 113 -11.57 14.26 2.86
N LEU A 114 -10.79 13.45 2.14
CA LEU A 114 -10.51 13.62 0.72
C LEU A 114 -11.60 13.01 -0.19
N GLY A 115 -12.52 12.21 0.36
CA GLY A 115 -13.55 11.52 -0.41
C GLY A 115 -13.02 10.38 -1.30
N GLY A 116 -11.83 9.83 -1.02
CA GLY A 116 -11.22 8.78 -1.83
C GLY A 116 -10.04 8.08 -1.16
N CYS A 117 -9.69 6.89 -1.65
CA CYS A 117 -8.48 6.16 -1.25
C CYS A 117 -7.27 6.63 -2.08
N PRO A 118 -6.02 6.37 -1.64
CA PRO A 118 -4.82 6.84 -2.35
C PRO A 118 -4.78 6.39 -3.82
N LEU A 119 -5.18 5.15 -4.10
CA LEU A 119 -5.24 4.63 -5.47
C LEU A 119 -6.20 5.44 -6.36
N ARG A 120 -7.36 5.82 -5.83
CA ARG A 120 -8.35 6.61 -6.59
C ARG A 120 -7.85 8.03 -6.88
N GLN A 121 -7.12 8.64 -5.96
CA GLN A 121 -6.55 9.96 -6.17
C GLN A 121 -5.47 9.94 -7.26
N ILE A 122 -4.65 8.89 -7.33
CA ILE A 122 -3.67 8.71 -8.41
C ILE A 122 -4.39 8.59 -9.78
N VAL A 123 -5.45 7.79 -9.84
CA VAL A 123 -6.24 7.62 -11.08
C VAL A 123 -6.94 8.93 -11.50
N MET A 124 -7.58 9.64 -10.56
CA MET A 124 -8.22 10.93 -10.82
C MET A 124 -7.23 12.01 -11.26
N THR A 125 -5.98 11.93 -10.79
CA THR A 125 -4.90 12.81 -11.25
C THR A 125 -4.61 12.56 -12.73
N ALA A 126 -4.60 11.29 -13.17
CA ALA A 126 -4.43 10.92 -14.58
C ALA A 126 -5.63 11.29 -15.46
N GLU A 127 -6.83 11.41 -14.88
CA GLU A 127 -8.04 11.91 -15.57
C GLU A 127 -8.06 13.44 -15.72
N GLY A 128 -7.08 14.16 -15.14
CA GLY A 128 -6.96 15.62 -15.25
C GLY A 128 -7.57 16.41 -14.09
N ASN A 129 -7.90 15.77 -12.96
CA ASN A 129 -8.43 16.47 -11.79
C ASN A 129 -7.31 17.16 -10.99
N VAL A 130 -7.26 18.49 -11.06
CA VAL A 130 -6.26 19.32 -10.37
C VAL A 130 -6.30 19.18 -8.85
N LYS A 131 -7.47 18.92 -8.25
CA LYS A 131 -7.57 18.73 -6.78
C LYS A 131 -6.86 17.44 -6.35
N ALA A 132 -7.01 16.38 -7.13
CA ALA A 132 -6.34 15.11 -6.88
C ALA A 132 -4.83 15.23 -7.10
N LEU A 133 -4.39 16.05 -8.06
CA LEU A 133 -2.97 16.32 -8.31
C LEU A 133 -2.26 16.91 -7.09
N PHE A 134 -2.85 17.92 -6.43
CA PHE A 134 -2.26 18.50 -5.22
C PHE A 134 -2.14 17.48 -4.08
N PHE A 135 -3.12 16.59 -3.93
CA PHE A 135 -3.02 15.50 -2.97
C PHE A 135 -1.90 14.51 -3.33
N PHE A 136 -1.79 14.12 -4.59
CA PHE A 136 -0.75 13.19 -5.04
C PHE A 136 0.66 13.76 -4.83
N LEU A 137 0.87 15.04 -5.15
CA LEU A 137 2.13 15.73 -4.89
C LEU A 137 2.43 15.81 -3.38
N GLY A 138 1.41 16.09 -2.56
CA GLY A 138 1.54 16.07 -1.11
C GLY A 138 1.89 14.69 -0.55
N LEU A 139 1.32 13.61 -1.11
CA LEU A 139 1.64 12.24 -0.75
C LEU A 139 3.11 11.90 -1.09
N LEU A 140 3.59 12.31 -2.27
CA LEU A 140 4.99 12.11 -2.68
C LEU A 140 5.96 12.88 -1.79
N ALA A 141 5.70 14.18 -1.58
CA ALA A 141 6.51 15.01 -0.69
C ALA A 141 6.52 14.46 0.74
N GLY A 142 5.35 14.06 1.25
CA GLY A 142 5.20 13.46 2.57
C GLY A 142 5.99 12.15 2.72
N ALA A 143 5.99 11.28 1.71
CA ALA A 143 6.77 10.04 1.73
C ALA A 143 8.28 10.29 1.81
N VAL A 144 8.79 11.28 1.06
CA VAL A 144 10.21 11.67 1.10
C VAL A 144 10.56 12.31 2.46
N VAL A 145 9.73 13.21 2.98
CA VAL A 145 9.95 13.83 4.29
C VAL A 145 9.90 12.80 5.42
N PHE A 146 8.97 11.85 5.36
CA PHE A 146 8.85 10.80 6.37
C PHE A 146 10.09 9.90 6.39
N THR A 147 10.57 9.48 5.23
CA THR A 147 11.76 8.61 5.13
C THR A 147 13.06 9.34 5.48
N ALA A 148 13.20 10.62 5.11
CA ALA A 148 14.43 11.38 5.37
C ALA A 148 14.55 11.91 6.81
N PHE A 149 13.44 12.33 7.44
CA PHE A 149 13.47 12.97 8.75
C PHE A 149 12.76 12.16 9.83
N ILE A 150 11.51 11.78 9.59
CA ILE A 150 10.65 11.21 10.65
C ILE A 150 11.08 9.80 11.03
N GLY A 151 11.56 8.99 10.08
CA GLY A 151 12.02 7.62 10.35
C GLY A 151 13.13 7.55 11.41
N GLY A 152 14.09 8.47 11.37
CA GLY A 152 15.17 8.54 12.37
C GLY A 152 14.69 9.05 13.73
N TRP A 153 13.78 10.02 13.76
CA TRP A 153 13.20 10.54 14.99
C TRP A 153 12.31 9.52 15.70
N VAL A 154 11.52 8.77 14.94
CA VAL A 154 10.66 7.70 15.45
C VAL A 154 11.51 6.58 16.05
N GLY A 155 12.60 6.18 15.38
CA GLY A 155 13.54 5.19 15.93
C GLY A 155 14.13 5.61 17.28
N ASN A 156 14.70 6.83 17.36
CA ASN A 156 15.25 7.34 18.61
C ASN A 156 14.21 7.48 19.73
N PHE A 157 12.97 7.86 19.40
CA PHE A 157 11.88 7.95 20.38
C PHE A 157 11.52 6.60 20.97
N PHE A 158 11.49 5.55 20.13
CA PHE A 158 11.18 4.21 20.57
C PHE A 158 12.32 3.56 21.37
N ASP A 159 13.58 3.79 20.97
CA ASP A 159 14.77 3.36 21.73
C ASP A 159 14.80 3.98 23.14
N LEU A 160 14.36 5.25 23.29
CA LEU A 160 14.24 5.92 24.58
C LEU A 160 13.14 5.33 25.49
N ILE A 161 12.14 4.68 24.92
CA ILE A 161 11.03 4.04 25.64
C ILE A 161 11.37 2.57 25.97
N GLY A 162 12.51 2.06 25.49
CA GLY A 162 12.97 0.69 25.74
C GLY A 162 12.14 -0.36 25.01
N LEU A 163 11.47 0.03 23.93
CA LEU A 163 10.80 -0.87 22.99
C LEU A 163 11.66 -1.09 21.75
#